data_AF-A0A535YEW3-F1
#
_entry.id   AF-A0A535YEW3-F1
#
_cell.length_a   1.000
_cell.length_b   1.000
_cell.length_c   1.000
_cell.angle_alpha   90.00
_cell.angle_beta   90.00
_cell.angle_gamma   90.00
#
_symmetry.space_group_name_H-M   'P 1'
#
loop_
_entity.id
_entity.type
_entity.pdbx_description
1 polymer ?
#
loop_
_entity_poly.entity_id
_entity_poly.type
_entity_poly.pdbx_seq_one_letter_code
_entity_poly.pdbx_strand_id
1 'polypeptide(L)'
;MIVPEATATLPDDAALPGLAVLHDRKRRIDLLSPLLADWLGASYQLVECEVSLLSYLPARRIVVLLDLVVTVGGTAEHRSVVAKLYAADQDPAAVHATVQALQQHGFGSGSVCVPRSIGIDARNRMLLAERAPGDVLRQLLVEGRTGPAAIQRAADWLLGLHTCGLGTGRVYTFERHLYTL
;
A
#
# COMPACT_ATOMS: atom_id res chain seq x y z
N MET A 1 6.71 -10.92 -13.08
CA MET A 1 7.46 -11.64 -12.01
C MET A 1 8.49 -10.66 -11.49
N ILE A 2 8.14 -9.93 -10.43
CA ILE A 2 9.07 -9.03 -9.77
C ILE A 2 10.05 -9.93 -9.03
N VAL A 3 11.27 -10.01 -9.55
CA VAL A 3 12.42 -10.51 -8.82
C VAL A 3 12.55 -9.59 -7.60
N PRO A 4 12.71 -10.10 -6.37
CA PRO A 4 13.03 -9.24 -5.25
C PRO A 4 14.40 -8.64 -5.56
N GLU A 5 14.41 -7.40 -6.01
CA GLU A 5 15.62 -6.59 -6.05
C GLU A 5 16.12 -6.51 -4.61
N ALA A 6 17.43 -6.73 -4.43
CA ALA A 6 18.09 -6.93 -3.13
C ALA A 6 17.45 -6.12 -2.01
N THR A 7 17.20 -6.74 -0.86
CA THR A 7 16.61 -6.17 0.37
C THR A 7 17.24 -4.81 0.66
N ALA A 8 16.70 -3.76 0.06
CA ALA A 8 17.27 -2.44 0.16
C ALA A 8 17.04 -2.00 1.61
N THR A 9 18.13 -1.68 2.30
CA THR A 9 18.08 -1.23 3.68
C THR A 9 17.12 -0.05 3.76
N LEU A 10 16.16 -0.11 4.68
CA LEU A 10 15.22 0.99 4.89
C LEU A 10 16.02 2.23 5.30
N PRO A 11 15.70 3.41 4.73
CA PRO A 11 16.36 4.64 5.12
C PRO A 11 16.00 5.01 6.57
N ASP A 12 16.84 5.82 7.20
CA ASP A 12 16.45 6.56 8.40
C ASP A 12 15.87 7.91 8.00
N ASP A 13 14.64 8.17 8.41
CA ASP A 13 13.94 9.44 8.15
C ASP A 13 13.07 9.82 9.34
N ALA A 14 13.51 10.84 10.08
CA ALA A 14 12.84 11.32 11.28
C ALA A 14 11.45 11.93 11.00
N ALA A 15 11.15 12.32 9.76
CA ALA A 15 9.83 12.80 9.37
C ALA A 15 8.81 11.66 9.24
N LEU A 16 9.26 10.40 9.21
CA LEU A 16 8.44 9.21 9.03
C LEU A 16 8.45 8.35 10.31
N PRO A 17 7.58 8.64 11.30
CA PRO A 17 7.66 8.05 12.64
C PRO A 17 7.53 6.51 12.65
N GLY A 18 6.84 5.93 11.66
CA GLY A 18 6.71 4.48 11.56
C GLY A 18 7.97 3.72 11.15
N LEU A 19 9.02 4.37 10.64
CA LEU A 19 10.27 3.70 10.27
C LEU A 19 10.96 3.07 11.47
N ALA A 20 10.94 3.76 12.62
CA ALA A 20 11.50 3.24 13.86
C ALA A 20 10.81 1.94 14.32
N VAL A 21 9.52 1.76 13.98
CA VAL A 21 8.82 0.49 14.23
C VAL A 21 9.23 -0.57 13.21
N LEU A 22 9.40 -0.20 11.94
CA LEU A 22 9.80 -1.14 10.89
C LEU A 22 11.21 -1.73 11.07
N HIS A 23 12.13 -0.95 11.63
CA HIS A 23 13.49 -1.42 11.92
C HIS A 23 13.57 -2.45 13.05
N ASP A 24 12.66 -2.39 14.03
CA ASP A 24 12.65 -3.29 15.18
C ASP A 24 11.67 -4.44 14.95
N ARG A 25 12.20 -5.67 14.85
CA ARG A 25 11.41 -6.87 14.61
C ARG A 25 10.29 -7.08 15.64
N LYS A 26 10.58 -6.90 16.92
CA LYS A 26 9.59 -7.15 17.97
C LYS A 26 8.50 -6.10 17.90
N ARG A 27 8.88 -4.82 17.79
CA ARG A 27 7.91 -3.72 17.69
C ARG A 27 7.06 -3.82 16.42
N ARG A 28 7.63 -4.29 15.29
CA ARG A 28 6.83 -4.59 14.09
C ARG A 28 5.76 -5.62 14.38
N ILE A 29 6.13 -6.78 14.93
CA ILE A 29 5.18 -7.87 15.17
C ILE A 29 4.10 -7.42 16.15
N ASP A 30 4.48 -6.74 17.23
CA ASP A 30 3.56 -6.21 18.24
C ASP A 30 2.58 -5.17 17.64
N LEU A 31 3.04 -4.31 16.72
CA LEU A 31 2.20 -3.34 16.03
C LEU A 31 1.26 -4.02 15.02
N LEU A 32 1.81 -4.89 14.17
CA LEU A 32 1.11 -5.44 13.02
C LEU A 32 0.08 -6.49 13.41
N SER A 33 0.33 -7.27 14.45
CA SER A 33 -0.57 -8.34 14.88
C SER A 33 -2.01 -7.81 15.05
N PRO A 34 -2.31 -6.86 15.96
CA PRO A 34 -3.69 -6.39 16.13
C PRO A 34 -4.27 -5.74 14.86
N LEU A 35 -3.45 -5.06 14.03
CA LEU A 35 -3.92 -4.42 12.80
C LEU A 35 -4.33 -5.40 11.71
N LEU A 36 -3.74 -6.60 11.71
CA LEU A 36 -4.00 -7.64 10.72
C LEU A 36 -5.08 -8.62 11.19
N ALA A 37 -5.61 -8.46 12.40
CA ALA A 37 -6.50 -9.45 13.01
C ALA A 37 -7.75 -9.74 12.18
N ASP A 38 -8.47 -8.68 11.81
CA ASP A 38 -9.70 -8.81 11.04
C ASP A 38 -9.45 -9.35 9.63
N TRP A 39 -8.24 -9.14 9.09
CA TRP A 39 -7.86 -9.59 7.75
C TRP A 39 -7.37 -11.04 7.73
N LEU A 40 -6.65 -11.48 8.77
CA LEU A 40 -6.11 -12.83 8.88
C LEU A 40 -7.08 -13.83 9.52
N GLY A 41 -8.09 -13.36 10.27
CA GLY A 41 -9.11 -14.18 10.93
C GLY A 41 -8.87 -14.34 12.44
N ALA A 42 -9.64 -15.19 13.13
CA ALA A 42 -9.56 -15.30 14.60
C ALA A 42 -8.44 -16.21 15.13
N SER A 43 -7.87 -17.08 14.27
CA SER A 43 -6.94 -18.15 14.68
C SER A 43 -5.54 -18.00 14.10
N TYR A 44 -5.13 -16.77 13.76
CA TYR A 44 -3.81 -16.49 13.23
C TYR A 44 -2.83 -16.08 14.34
N GLN A 45 -1.56 -16.34 14.09
CA GLN A 45 -0.46 -15.73 14.81
C GLN A 45 0.56 -15.22 13.80
N LEU A 46 0.92 -13.94 13.86
CA LEU A 46 2.04 -13.41 13.08
C LEU A 46 3.36 -13.87 13.72
N VAL A 47 4.14 -14.63 12.98
CA VAL A 47 5.41 -15.22 13.46
C VAL A 47 6.60 -14.39 12.98
N GLU A 48 6.56 -13.98 11.72
CA GLU A 48 7.64 -13.26 11.07
C GLU A 48 7.09 -12.26 10.07
N CYS A 49 7.83 -11.19 9.85
CA CYS A 49 7.47 -10.14 8.91
C CYS A 49 8.76 -9.57 8.34
N GLU A 50 9.10 -9.90 7.10
CA GLU A 50 10.20 -9.27 6.39
C GLU A 50 9.74 -8.00 5.70
N VAL A 51 10.65 -7.04 5.55
CA VAL A 51 10.32 -5.73 4.98
C VAL A 51 11.19 -5.47 3.77
N SER A 52 10.56 -5.08 2.66
CA SER A 52 11.25 -4.69 1.44
C SER A 52 10.78 -3.32 0.97
N LEU A 53 11.70 -2.45 0.60
CA LEU A 53 11.39 -1.12 0.06
C LEU A 53 10.73 -1.24 -1.32
N LEU A 54 9.60 -0.56 -1.52
CA LEU A 54 8.94 -0.43 -2.83
C LEU A 54 9.09 0.97 -3.42
N SER A 55 8.99 2.02 -2.59
CA SER A 55 9.13 3.41 -3.03
C SER A 55 9.47 4.30 -1.85
N TYR A 56 10.31 5.30 -2.07
CA TYR A 56 10.70 6.26 -1.04
C TYR A 56 10.69 7.67 -1.62
N LEU A 57 9.98 8.57 -0.94
CA LEU A 57 10.02 10.01 -1.16
C LEU A 57 10.48 10.68 0.15
N PRO A 58 11.72 11.18 0.20
CA PRO A 58 12.31 11.73 1.42
C PRO A 58 11.42 12.76 2.12
N ALA A 59 11.36 12.65 3.45
CA ALA A 59 10.59 13.49 4.36
C ALA A 59 9.07 13.55 4.09
N ARG A 60 8.53 12.64 3.26
CA ARG A 60 7.13 12.67 2.81
C ARG A 60 6.43 11.34 2.97
N ARG A 61 6.96 10.29 2.34
CA ARG A 61 6.36 8.95 2.39
C ARG A 61 7.35 7.86 2.05
N ILE A 62 7.10 6.68 2.60
CA ILE A 62 7.73 5.44 2.18
C ILE A 62 6.65 4.38 2.00
N VAL A 63 6.84 3.52 0.99
CA VAL A 63 5.99 2.37 0.70
C VAL A 63 6.87 1.14 0.80
N VAL A 64 6.45 0.18 1.61
CA VAL A 64 7.17 -1.08 1.81
C VAL A 64 6.23 -2.27 1.59
N LEU A 65 6.80 -3.36 1.10
CA LEU A 65 6.21 -4.68 1.14
C LEU A 65 6.51 -5.31 2.49
N LEU A 66 5.49 -5.88 3.11
CA LEU A 66 5.60 -6.70 4.31
C LEU A 66 5.29 -8.15 3.93
N ASP A 67 6.31 -8.99 3.90
CA ASP A 67 6.17 -10.43 3.67
C ASP A 67 6.03 -11.13 5.01
N LEU A 68 4.86 -11.73 5.23
CA LEU A 68 4.42 -12.25 6.51
C LEU A 68 4.51 -13.77 6.50
N VAL A 69 5.01 -14.33 7.60
CA VAL A 69 4.77 -15.73 7.96
C VAL A 69 3.74 -15.74 9.07
N VAL A 70 2.61 -16.36 8.81
CA VAL A 70 1.49 -16.48 9.76
C VAL A 70 1.20 -17.94 10.04
N THR A 71 0.87 -18.28 11.27
CA THR A 71 0.39 -19.62 11.62
C THR A 71 -1.13 -19.59 11.69
N VAL A 72 -1.81 -20.45 10.94
CA VAL A 72 -3.27 -20.63 10.96
C VAL A 72 -3.58 -22.08 11.32
N GLY A 73 -4.23 -22.30 12.46
CA GLY A 73 -4.57 -23.67 12.90
C GLY A 73 -3.36 -24.60 13.06
N GLY A 74 -2.18 -24.05 13.36
CA GLY A 74 -0.93 -24.80 13.49
C GLY A 74 -0.10 -24.93 12.21
N THR A 75 -0.61 -24.48 11.06
CA THR A 75 0.11 -24.51 9.77
C THR A 75 0.69 -23.15 9.45
N ALA A 76 1.97 -23.09 9.05
CA ALA A 76 2.60 -21.86 8.59
C ALA A 76 2.18 -21.54 7.15
N GLU A 77 1.79 -20.30 6.92
CA GLU A 77 1.38 -19.77 5.63
C GLU A 77 2.09 -18.44 5.34
N HIS A 78 2.37 -18.21 4.06
CA HIS A 78 2.92 -16.93 3.60
C HIS A 78 1.79 -16.00 3.15
N ARG A 79 1.91 -14.73 3.51
CA ARG A 79 1.03 -13.64 3.09
C ARG A 79 1.86 -12.41 2.79
N SER A 80 1.34 -11.49 1.99
CA SER A 80 2.00 -10.20 1.76
C SER A 80 1.00 -9.05 1.85
N VAL A 81 1.41 -7.98 2.51
CA VAL A 81 0.65 -6.72 2.59
C VAL A 81 1.57 -5.55 2.26
N VAL A 82 0.99 -4.41 1.90
CA VAL A 82 1.74 -3.17 1.65
C VAL A 82 1.51 -2.22 2.82
N ALA A 83 2.59 -1.68 3.37
CA ALA A 83 2.53 -0.59 4.32
C ALA A 83 2.95 0.73 3.67
N LYS A 84 2.16 1.77 3.89
CA LYS A 84 2.46 3.15 3.49
C LYS A 84 2.62 3.98 4.75
N LEU A 85 3.78 4.61 4.91
CA LEU A 85 4.07 5.49 6.03
C LEU A 85 4.15 6.92 5.52
N TYR A 86 3.60 7.83 6.30
CA TYR A 86 3.42 9.22 5.90
C TYR A 86 4.04 10.19 6.88
N ALA A 87 4.57 11.29 6.34
CA ALA A 87 4.93 12.45 7.13
C ALA A 87 3.70 13.20 7.64
N ALA A 88 3.93 14.23 8.45
CA ALA A 88 2.88 15.01 9.11
C ALA A 88 1.88 15.67 8.14
N ASP A 89 2.30 15.93 6.91
CA ASP A 89 1.46 16.57 5.91
C ASP A 89 0.28 15.69 5.46
N GLN A 90 0.43 14.35 5.49
CA GLN A 90 -0.56 13.40 4.97
C GLN A 90 -1.14 12.50 6.05
N ASP A 91 -2.44 12.63 6.30
CA ASP A 91 -3.16 11.82 7.29
C ASP A 91 -3.55 10.44 6.72
N PRO A 92 -3.03 9.32 7.29
CA PRO A 92 -3.41 7.98 6.85
C PRO A 92 -4.91 7.67 7.05
N ALA A 93 -5.59 8.29 8.03
CA ALA A 93 -7.02 8.05 8.24
C ALA A 93 -7.87 8.63 7.09
N ALA A 94 -7.53 9.84 6.64
CA ALA A 94 -8.15 10.43 5.45
C ALA A 94 -7.90 9.59 4.18
N VAL A 95 -6.70 9.03 4.03
CA VAL A 95 -6.38 8.12 2.92
C VAL A 95 -7.19 6.82 3.02
N HIS A 96 -7.28 6.22 4.21
CA HIS A 96 -8.09 5.03 4.47
C HIS A 96 -9.56 5.25 4.09
N ALA A 97 -10.16 6.34 4.55
CA ALA A 97 -11.54 6.70 4.23
C ALA A 97 -11.75 6.90 2.72
N THR A 98 -10.81 7.56 2.04
CA THR A 98 -10.86 7.74 0.57
C THR A 98 -10.82 6.39 -0.14
N VAL A 99 -9.93 5.48 0.28
CA VAL A 99 -9.81 4.13 -0.29
C VAL A 99 -11.11 3.35 -0.09
N GLN A 100 -11.67 3.34 1.12
CA GLN A 100 -12.94 2.66 1.39
C GLN A 100 -14.09 3.22 0.55
N ALA A 101 -14.17 4.54 0.42
CA ALA A 101 -15.20 5.17 -0.41
C ALA A 101 -15.05 4.76 -1.88
N LEU A 102 -13.83 4.74 -2.43
CA LEU A 102 -13.60 4.24 -3.80
C LEU A 102 -14.04 2.79 -3.96
N GLN A 103 -13.78 1.92 -2.98
CA GLN A 103 -14.25 0.53 -3.03
C GLN A 103 -15.78 0.44 -3.07
N GLN A 104 -16.47 1.26 -2.28
CA GLN A 104 -17.94 1.36 -2.28
C GLN A 104 -18.50 1.90 -3.60
N HIS A 105 -17.73 2.68 -4.36
CA HIS A 105 -18.09 3.17 -5.70
C HIS A 105 -17.74 2.16 -6.82
N GLY A 106 -17.49 0.90 -6.47
CA GLY A 106 -17.25 -0.17 -7.45
C GLY A 106 -15.80 -0.33 -7.89
N PHE A 107 -14.86 0.48 -7.37
CA PHE A 107 -13.45 0.37 -7.73
C PHE A 107 -12.71 -0.77 -7.00
N GLY A 108 -13.38 -1.53 -6.14
CA GLY A 108 -12.77 -2.62 -5.38
C GLY A 108 -12.61 -3.95 -6.14
N SER A 109 -13.00 -4.02 -7.42
CA SER A 109 -13.01 -5.28 -8.19
C SER A 109 -12.53 -5.09 -9.63
N GLY A 110 -12.20 -6.19 -10.31
CA GLY A 110 -11.75 -6.20 -11.70
C GLY A 110 -10.23 -6.22 -11.88
N SER A 111 -9.79 -6.19 -13.14
CA SER A 111 -8.36 -6.26 -13.52
C SER A 111 -7.56 -5.00 -13.18
N VAL A 112 -8.24 -3.86 -13.01
CA VAL A 112 -7.70 -2.62 -12.46
C VAL A 112 -8.63 -2.25 -11.31
N CYS A 113 -8.09 -2.12 -10.11
CA CYS A 113 -8.88 -1.90 -8.90
C CYS A 113 -8.08 -1.12 -7.85
N VAL A 114 -8.82 -0.57 -6.88
CA VAL A 114 -8.28 -0.01 -5.64
C VAL A 114 -8.18 -1.15 -4.62
N PRO A 115 -6.96 -1.53 -4.19
CA PRO A 115 -6.78 -2.57 -3.18
C PRO A 115 -7.43 -2.19 -1.86
N ARG A 116 -7.89 -3.19 -1.10
CA ARG A 116 -8.49 -2.95 0.21
C ARG A 116 -7.49 -2.33 1.15
N SER A 117 -7.93 -1.32 1.88
CA SER A 117 -7.20 -0.89 3.06
C SER A 117 -7.54 -1.80 4.23
N ILE A 118 -6.50 -2.40 4.81
CA ILE A 118 -6.60 -3.39 5.89
C ILE A 118 -6.79 -2.68 7.23
N GLY A 119 -6.00 -1.63 7.49
CA GLY A 119 -6.06 -0.92 8.76
C GLY A 119 -5.12 0.28 8.80
N ILE A 120 -5.23 1.06 9.88
CA ILE A 120 -4.38 2.23 10.14
C ILE A 120 -3.79 2.17 11.54
N ASP A 121 -2.58 2.69 11.67
CA ASP A 121 -2.05 3.12 12.96
C ASP A 121 -1.73 4.61 12.91
N ALA A 122 -2.53 5.40 13.62
CA ALA A 122 -2.41 6.85 13.63
C ALA A 122 -1.10 7.32 14.29
N ARG A 123 -0.61 6.59 15.30
CA ARG A 123 0.59 6.96 16.06
C ARG A 123 1.84 6.91 15.20
N ASN A 124 2.01 5.85 14.44
CA ASN A 124 3.15 5.66 13.52
C ASN A 124 2.83 6.13 12.10
N ARG A 125 1.67 6.77 11.90
CA ARG A 125 1.18 7.30 10.62
C ARG A 125 1.24 6.28 9.48
N MET A 126 0.79 5.06 9.78
CA MET A 126 0.89 3.91 8.91
C MET A 126 -0.50 3.52 8.38
N LEU A 127 -0.55 3.17 7.10
CA LEU A 127 -1.70 2.57 6.43
C LEU A 127 -1.30 1.20 5.89
N LEU A 128 -2.05 0.16 6.23
CA LEU A 128 -1.92 -1.17 5.65
C LEU A 128 -2.94 -1.34 4.52
N ALA A 129 -2.50 -1.97 3.44
CA ALA A 129 -3.34 -2.29 2.30
C ALA A 129 -2.96 -3.66 1.71
N GLU A 130 -3.91 -4.28 1.03
CA GLU A 130 -3.65 -5.49 0.26
C GLU A 130 -2.60 -5.23 -0.82
N ARG A 131 -1.76 -6.24 -1.05
CA ARG A 131 -0.86 -6.23 -2.18
C ARG A 131 -1.66 -6.49 -3.46
N ALA A 132 -1.66 -5.52 -4.38
CA ALA A 132 -2.18 -5.74 -5.73
C ALA A 132 -1.26 -6.73 -6.48
N PRO A 133 -1.80 -7.81 -7.06
CA PRO A 133 -1.02 -8.69 -7.92
C PRO A 133 -0.76 -8.02 -9.27
N GLY A 134 0.31 -8.45 -9.95
CA GLY A 134 0.64 -8.03 -11.31
C GLY A 134 1.84 -7.09 -11.40
N ASP A 135 2.05 -6.57 -12.61
CA ASP A 135 3.17 -5.68 -12.95
C ASP A 135 2.68 -4.22 -13.04
N VAL A 136 3.59 -3.26 -12.83
CA VAL A 136 3.26 -1.82 -12.85
C VAL A 136 2.98 -1.37 -14.29
N LEU A 137 1.76 -0.88 -14.57
CA LEU A 137 1.35 -0.47 -15.91
C LEU A 137 2.31 0.56 -16.55
N ARG A 138 2.82 1.53 -15.78
CA ARG A 138 3.81 2.51 -16.27
C ARG A 138 5.03 1.83 -16.90
N GLN A 139 5.56 0.81 -16.23
CA GLN A 139 6.72 0.08 -16.72
C GLN A 139 6.38 -0.68 -17.99
N LEU A 140 5.23 -1.37 -18.02
CA LEU A 140 4.76 -2.07 -19.22
C LEU A 140 4.52 -1.13 -20.42
N LEU A 141 4.12 0.11 -20.17
CA LEU A 141 3.94 1.13 -21.22
C LEU A 141 5.29 1.59 -21.76
N VAL A 142 6.25 1.91 -20.88
CA VAL A 142 7.61 2.32 -21.27
C VAL A 142 8.34 1.22 -22.02
N GLU A 143 8.17 -0.03 -21.61
CA GLU A 143 8.79 -1.21 -22.23
C GLU A 143 8.08 -1.65 -23.53
N GLY A 144 6.97 -1.01 -23.93
CA GLY A 144 6.20 -1.40 -25.11
C GLY A 144 5.53 -2.78 -24.99
N ARG A 145 5.37 -3.30 -23.77
CA ARG A 145 4.79 -4.61 -23.46
C ARG A 145 3.28 -4.56 -23.23
N THR A 146 2.65 -3.43 -23.54
CA THR A 146 1.21 -3.21 -23.34
C THR A 146 0.48 -3.16 -24.67
N GLY A 147 -0.51 -4.05 -24.85
CA GLY A 147 -1.37 -4.04 -26.04
C GLY A 147 -2.48 -2.98 -25.96
N PRO A 148 -3.09 -2.57 -27.09
CA PRO A 148 -4.15 -1.56 -27.15
C PRO A 148 -5.32 -1.82 -26.20
N ALA A 149 -5.74 -3.08 -26.03
CA ALA A 149 -6.83 -3.44 -25.13
C ALA A 149 -6.53 -3.16 -23.65
N ALA A 150 -5.28 -3.29 -23.21
CA ALA A 150 -4.89 -2.97 -21.83
C ALA A 150 -4.86 -1.46 -21.59
N ILE A 151 -4.41 -0.69 -22.58
CA ILE A 151 -4.48 0.78 -22.56
C ILE A 151 -5.94 1.24 -22.46
N GLN A 152 -6.83 0.69 -23.30
CA GLN A 152 -8.25 1.04 -23.27
C GLN A 152 -8.88 0.75 -21.91
N ARG A 153 -8.63 -0.43 -21.32
CA ARG A 153 -9.14 -0.76 -19.98
C ARG A 153 -8.67 0.22 -18.91
N ALA A 154 -7.41 0.62 -18.94
CA ALA A 154 -6.87 1.61 -18.01
C ALA A 154 -7.51 2.99 -18.21
N ALA A 155 -7.74 3.40 -19.47
CA ALA A 155 -8.40 4.64 -19.81
C ALA A 155 -9.87 4.67 -19.35
N ASP A 156 -10.63 3.59 -19.60
CA ASP A 156 -12.02 3.44 -19.15
C ASP A 156 -12.11 3.48 -17.62
N TRP A 157 -11.20 2.79 -16.94
CA TRP A 157 -11.12 2.80 -15.48
C TRP A 157 -10.83 4.21 -14.93
N LEU A 158 -9.88 4.93 -15.55
CA LEU A 158 -9.52 6.29 -15.15
C LEU A 158 -10.66 7.29 -15.42
N LEU A 159 -11.39 7.12 -16.53
CA LEU A 159 -12.60 7.90 -16.82
C LEU A 159 -13.67 7.67 -15.74
N GLY A 160 -13.88 6.40 -15.35
CA GLY A 160 -14.75 6.07 -14.23
C GLY A 160 -14.31 6.77 -12.94
N LEU A 161 -13.01 6.71 -12.62
CA LEU A 161 -12.47 7.37 -11.42
C LEU A 161 -12.72 8.89 -11.43
N HIS A 162 -12.50 9.55 -12.57
CA HIS A 162 -12.73 11.01 -12.69
C HIS A 162 -14.21 11.41 -12.62
N THR A 163 -15.12 10.49 -12.97
CA THR A 163 -16.56 10.78 -13.05
C THR A 163 -17.37 10.22 -11.88
N CYS A 164 -16.74 9.50 -10.95
CA CYS A 164 -17.44 8.84 -9.84
C CYS A 164 -18.02 9.78 -8.77
N GLY A 165 -17.76 11.09 -8.86
CA GLY A 165 -18.34 12.08 -7.95
C GLY A 165 -17.72 12.13 -6.56
N LEU A 166 -16.65 11.36 -6.31
CA LEU A 166 -15.93 11.40 -5.04
C LEU A 166 -15.12 12.71 -4.90
N GLY A 167 -15.60 13.62 -4.04
CA GLY A 167 -14.92 14.88 -3.73
C GLY A 167 -13.85 14.79 -2.63
N THR A 168 -13.58 13.59 -2.11
CA THR A 168 -12.60 13.38 -1.04
C THR A 168 -11.21 13.17 -1.59
N GLY A 169 -10.21 13.76 -0.94
CA GLY A 169 -8.81 13.63 -1.34
C GLY A 169 -8.15 15.00 -1.51
N ARG A 170 -6.85 14.98 -1.79
CA ARG A 170 -6.11 16.22 -2.03
C ARG A 170 -6.32 16.69 -3.46
N VAL A 171 -6.68 17.96 -3.61
CA VAL A 171 -6.62 18.64 -4.89
C VAL A 171 -5.19 19.15 -5.09
N TYR A 172 -4.49 18.59 -6.06
CA TYR A 172 -3.20 19.11 -6.49
C TYR A 172 -3.41 20.12 -7.61
N THR A 173 -2.82 21.31 -7.47
CA THR A 173 -2.53 22.14 -8.65
C THR A 173 -1.45 21.45 -9.48
N PHE A 174 -1.40 21.72 -10.79
CA PHE A 174 -0.40 21.13 -11.68
C PHE A 174 1.03 21.29 -11.15
N GLU A 175 1.38 22.50 -10.68
CA GLU A 175 2.67 22.79 -10.04
C GLU A 175 2.93 21.89 -8.82
N ARG A 176 1.93 21.71 -7.95
CA ARG A 176 2.08 20.84 -6.78
C ARG A 176 2.20 19.37 -7.17
N HIS A 177 1.58 18.95 -8.27
CA HIS A 177 1.65 17.57 -8.73
C HIS A 177 3.05 17.17 -9.17
N LEU A 178 3.80 18.09 -9.82
CA LEU A 178 5.19 17.85 -10.23
C LEU A 178 6.12 17.55 -9.04
N TYR A 179 5.82 18.07 -7.85
CA TYR A 179 6.58 17.77 -6.62
C TYR A 179 6.14 16.48 -5.91
N THR A 180 5.17 15.73 -6.47
CA THR A 180 4.65 14.48 -5.89
C THR A 180 4.91 13.21 -6.71
N LEU A 181 5.37 13.40 -7.95
CA LEU A 181 5.81 12.37 -8.89
C LEU A 181 7.26 11.97 -8.60
#